data_AF-A0A962WAA7-F1
#
_entry.id   AF-A0A962WAA7-F1
#
_cell.length_a   1.000
_cell.length_b   1.000
_cell.length_c   1.000
_cell.angle_alpha   90.00
_cell.angle_beta   90.00
_cell.angle_gamma   90.00
#
_symmetry.space_group_name_H-M   'P 1'
#
loop_
_entity.id
_entity.type
_entity.pdbx_description
1 polymer ?
#
loop_
_entity_poly.entity_id
_entity_poly.type
_entity_poly.pdbx_seq_one_letter_code
_entity_poly.pdbx_strand_id
1 'polypeptide(L)'
;AAGAVELLREDVGRHNALDKLLGALRRGACSQSGFVLVTSRASYEMVAKTARCGIALLAAVSAPTSLAVRQAELSGLTLVGFVQPGRQVVYARPERLLGDTSG
;
A
#
# COMPACT_ATOMS: atom_id res chain seq x y z
N ALA A 1 -5.39 12.77 -10.43
CA ALA A 1 -6.29 12.12 -9.47
C ALA A 1 -6.11 12.78 -8.10
N ALA A 2 -7.19 13.12 -7.40
CA ALA A 2 -7.17 14.01 -6.21
C ALA A 2 -6.84 13.30 -4.88
N GLY A 3 -6.30 12.08 -4.88
CA GLY A 3 -6.00 11.33 -3.66
C GLY A 3 -7.24 10.97 -2.80
N ALA A 4 -8.43 10.95 -3.40
CA ALA A 4 -9.67 10.64 -2.70
C ALA A 4 -9.77 9.15 -2.34
N VAL A 5 -10.41 8.87 -1.20
CA VAL A 5 -10.68 7.49 -0.78
C VAL A 5 -11.89 6.95 -1.56
N GLU A 6 -11.64 6.03 -2.50
CA GLU A 6 -12.71 5.39 -3.28
C GLU A 6 -13.40 4.24 -2.52
N LEU A 7 -12.64 3.54 -1.66
CA LEU A 7 -13.13 2.37 -0.96
C LEU A 7 -12.42 2.21 0.40
N LEU A 8 -13.22 1.95 1.45
CA LEU A 8 -12.75 1.75 2.81
C LEU A 8 -13.23 0.39 3.35
N ARG A 9 -12.35 -0.36 4.01
CA ARG A 9 -12.71 -1.59 4.74
C ARG A 9 -11.96 -1.64 6.06
N GLU A 10 -12.67 -2.08 7.09
CA GLU A 10 -12.16 -2.16 8.45
C GLU A 10 -12.31 -3.57 9.01
N ASP A 11 -11.42 -3.89 9.94
CA ASP A 11 -11.45 -5.11 10.74
C ASP A 11 -10.53 -4.94 11.95
N VAL A 12 -10.76 -5.74 13.00
CA VAL A 12 -9.83 -5.84 14.14
C VAL A 12 -8.47 -6.38 13.67
N GLY A 13 -8.47 -7.31 12.72
CA GLY A 13 -7.28 -7.87 12.10
C GLY A 13 -6.88 -7.13 10.83
N ARG A 14 -5.69 -6.52 10.82
CA ARG A 14 -5.14 -5.81 9.65
C ARG A 14 -5.13 -6.63 8.34
N HIS A 15 -4.89 -7.94 8.43
CA HIS A 15 -4.90 -8.82 7.25
C HIS A 15 -6.31 -8.97 6.69
N ASN A 16 -7.31 -9.11 7.57
CA ASN A 16 -8.71 -9.21 7.18
C ASN A 16 -9.22 -7.90 6.58
N ALA A 17 -8.84 -6.76 7.15
CA ALA A 17 -9.18 -5.44 6.59
C ALA A 17 -8.66 -5.31 5.15
N LEU A 18 -7.40 -5.70 4.92
CA LEU A 18 -6.81 -5.74 3.59
C LEU A 18 -7.53 -6.74 2.67
N ASP A 19 -7.81 -7.97 3.13
CA ASP A 19 -8.48 -8.99 2.33
C ASP A 19 -9.90 -8.56 1.91
N LYS A 20 -10.65 -7.91 2.79
CA LYS A 20 -11.96 -7.32 2.47
C LYS A 20 -11.85 -6.25 1.39
N LEU A 21 -10.81 -5.40 1.47
CA LEU A 21 -10.54 -4.36 0.47
C LEU A 21 -10.21 -4.98 -0.88
N LEU A 22 -9.21 -5.87 -0.92
CA LEU A 22 -8.78 -6.57 -2.14
C LEU A 22 -9.92 -7.38 -2.77
N GLY A 23 -10.74 -8.04 -1.95
CA GLY A 23 -11.91 -8.77 -2.40
C GLY A 23 -12.96 -7.86 -3.05
N ALA A 24 -13.21 -6.68 -2.49
CA ALA A 24 -14.13 -5.71 -3.09
C ALA A 24 -13.57 -5.10 -4.39
N LEU A 25 -12.26 -4.80 -4.45
CA LEU A 25 -11.59 -4.38 -5.69
C LEU A 25 -11.73 -5.43 -6.81
N ARG A 26 -11.55 -6.71 -6.47
CA ARG A 26 -11.69 -7.81 -7.44
C ARG A 26 -13.11 -7.97 -7.98
N ARG A 27 -14.12 -7.52 -7.25
CA ARG A 27 -15.54 -7.50 -7.67
C ARG A 27 -15.91 -6.26 -8.48
N GLY A 28 -14.96 -5.38 -8.81
CA GLY A 28 -15.20 -4.18 -9.61
C GLY A 28 -15.86 -3.04 -8.84
N ALA A 29 -15.67 -2.97 -7.51
CA ALA A 29 -16.29 -1.94 -6.68
C ALA A 29 -15.77 -0.51 -6.96
N CYS A 30 -14.61 -0.36 -7.60
CA CYS A 30 -14.05 0.94 -7.98
C CYS A 30 -12.96 0.77 -9.07
N SER A 31 -12.33 1.86 -9.49
CA SER A 31 -11.23 1.84 -10.46
C SER A 31 -10.04 1.05 -9.90
N GLN A 32 -9.34 0.29 -10.74
CA GLN A 32 -8.10 -0.40 -10.34
C GLN A 32 -6.87 0.52 -10.36
N SER A 33 -7.07 1.81 -10.68
CA SER A 33 -6.04 2.83 -10.59
C SER A 33 -5.90 3.34 -9.15
N GLY A 34 -4.67 3.44 -8.64
CA GLY A 34 -4.40 4.07 -7.35
C GLY A 34 -3.45 3.26 -6.48
N PHE A 35 -3.63 3.36 -5.16
CA PHE A 35 -2.80 2.69 -4.18
C PHE A 35 -3.62 2.25 -2.97
N VAL A 36 -3.05 1.35 -2.17
CA VAL A 36 -3.65 0.93 -0.89
C VAL A 36 -2.97 1.67 0.25
N LEU A 37 -3.78 2.20 1.18
CA LEU A 37 -3.34 2.74 2.46
C LEU A 37 -3.79 1.83 3.60
N VAL A 38 -2.88 1.51 4.52
CA VAL A 38 -3.19 0.75 5.74
C VAL A 38 -2.75 1.53 6.99
N THR A 39 -3.57 1.47 8.05
CA THR A 39 -3.30 2.13 9.34
C THR A 39 -2.32 1.33 10.22
N SER A 40 -2.00 0.10 9.83
CA SER A 40 -1.10 -0.79 10.57
C SER A 40 0.34 -0.76 10.05
N ARG A 41 1.22 -1.56 10.68
CA ARG A 41 2.46 -2.00 10.05
C ARG A 41 2.18 -2.81 8.78
N ALA A 42 3.09 -2.76 7.81
CA ALA A 42 3.06 -3.66 6.64
C ALA A 42 3.85 -4.95 6.93
N SER A 43 3.18 -6.10 6.78
CA SER A 43 3.81 -7.42 6.86
C SER A 43 4.17 -7.95 5.47
N TYR A 44 4.99 -9.00 5.43
CA TYR A 44 5.27 -9.77 4.22
C TYR A 44 4.00 -10.18 3.48
N GLU A 45 3.04 -10.77 4.20
CA GLU A 45 1.79 -11.27 3.61
C GLU A 45 0.95 -10.14 3.03
N MET A 46 0.91 -8.97 3.68
CA MET A 46 0.18 -7.81 3.17
C MET A 46 0.77 -7.32 1.84
N VAL A 47 2.10 -7.24 1.75
CA VAL A 47 2.79 -6.89 0.50
C VAL A 47 2.51 -7.94 -0.57
N ALA A 48 2.65 -9.23 -0.26
CA ALA A 48 2.42 -10.31 -1.21
C ALA A 48 0.97 -10.32 -1.75
N LYS A 49 -0.02 -10.12 -0.88
CA LYS A 49 -1.44 -10.03 -1.28
C LYS A 49 -1.70 -8.82 -2.18
N THR A 50 -1.17 -7.65 -1.80
CA THR A 50 -1.34 -6.41 -2.57
C THR A 50 -0.72 -6.53 -3.96
N ALA A 51 0.52 -7.03 -4.04
CA ALA A 51 1.21 -7.25 -5.31
C ALA A 51 0.48 -8.27 -6.20
N ARG A 52 -0.02 -9.37 -5.63
CA ARG A 52 -0.80 -10.39 -6.36
C ARG A 52 -2.10 -9.85 -6.96
N CYS A 53 -2.65 -8.78 -6.38
CA CYS A 53 -3.82 -8.08 -6.93
C CYS A 53 -3.45 -7.07 -8.03
N GLY A 54 -2.19 -6.97 -8.44
CA GLY A 54 -1.73 -6.03 -9.46
C GLY A 54 -1.68 -4.58 -8.98
N ILE A 55 -1.74 -4.34 -7.67
CA ILE A 55 -1.71 -3.00 -7.09
C ILE A 55 -0.25 -2.55 -6.99
N ALA A 56 0.04 -1.37 -7.55
CA ALA A 56 1.40 -0.89 -7.70
C ALA A 56 2.05 -0.36 -6.41
N LEU A 57 1.25 0.10 -5.45
CA LEU A 57 1.73 0.76 -4.23
C LEU A 57 0.95 0.36 -2.97
N LEU A 58 1.69 0.03 -1.91
CA LEU A 58 1.20 -0.13 -0.55
C LEU A 58 1.83 0.93 0.36
N ALA A 59 0.99 1.80 0.91
CA ALA A 59 1.33 2.81 1.89
C ALA A 59 0.89 2.35 3.29
N ALA A 60 1.78 2.45 4.28
CA ALA A 60 1.51 2.12 5.66
C ALA A 60 1.77 3.32 6.57
N VAL A 61 0.83 3.62 7.46
CA VAL A 61 0.99 4.67 8.50
C VAL A 61 2.12 4.33 9.47
N SER A 62 2.42 3.03 9.65
CA SER A 62 3.50 2.54 10.53
C SER A 62 4.64 1.87 9.75
N ALA A 63 5.70 1.47 10.46
CA ALA A 63 6.86 0.81 9.87
C ALA A 63 6.51 -0.53 9.16
N PRO A 64 7.13 -0.84 8.01
CA PRO A 64 7.14 -2.19 7.45
C PRO A 64 8.14 -3.10 8.20
N THR A 65 7.98 -4.42 8.08
CA THR A 65 9.03 -5.37 8.51
C THR A 65 10.11 -5.51 7.43
N SER A 66 11.32 -5.93 7.80
CA SER A 66 12.40 -6.20 6.84
C SER A 66 11.98 -7.19 5.75
N LEU A 67 11.22 -8.22 6.12
CA LEU A 67 10.69 -9.20 5.18
C LEU A 67 9.63 -8.59 4.23
N ALA A 68 8.84 -7.62 4.69
CA ALA A 68 7.92 -6.88 3.83
C ALA A 68 8.68 -6.05 2.78
N VAL A 69 9.76 -5.37 3.18
CA VAL A 69 10.62 -4.60 2.27
C VAL A 69 11.21 -5.52 1.19
N ARG A 70 11.79 -6.65 1.59
CA ARG A 70 12.35 -7.63 0.63
C ARG A 70 11.28 -8.13 -0.35
N GLN A 71 10.07 -8.40 0.13
CA GLN A 71 8.98 -8.86 -0.73
C GLN A 71 8.51 -7.78 -1.70
N ALA A 72 8.51 -6.51 -1.27
CA ALA A 72 8.15 -5.39 -2.13
C ALA A 72 9.14 -5.27 -3.29
N GLU A 73 10.44 -5.39 -3.00
CA GLU A 73 11.48 -5.40 -4.01
C GLU A 73 11.33 -6.54 -5.02
N LEU A 74 11.10 -7.76 -4.54
CA LEU A 74 10.95 -8.94 -5.40
C LEU A 74 9.68 -8.89 -6.26
N SER A 75 8.61 -8.32 -5.74
CA SER A 75 7.33 -8.20 -6.45
C SER A 75 7.22 -6.95 -7.31
N GLY A 76 8.23 -6.07 -7.26
CA GLY A 76 8.19 -4.79 -7.94
C GLY A 76 7.13 -3.83 -7.37
N LEU A 77 6.67 -4.04 -6.14
CA LEU A 77 5.67 -3.19 -5.47
C LEU A 77 6.36 -2.00 -4.78
N THR A 78 5.79 -0.80 -4.93
CA THR A 78 6.24 0.39 -4.19
C THR A 78 5.74 0.32 -2.75
N LEU A 79 6.66 0.25 -1.79
CA LEU A 79 6.32 0.17 -0.37
C LEU A 79 6.73 1.47 0.33
N VAL A 80 5.74 2.13 0.95
CA VAL A 80 5.93 3.36 1.72
C VAL A 80 5.49 3.11 3.15
N GLY A 81 6.30 3.54 4.12
CA GLY A 81 5.99 3.45 5.54
C GLY A 81 6.07 4.81 6.22
N PHE A 82 5.61 4.86 7.48
CA PHE A 82 5.56 6.10 8.27
C PHE A 82 4.80 7.24 7.56
N VAL A 83 3.73 6.90 6.84
CA VAL A 83 2.92 7.89 6.10
C VAL A 83 2.11 8.74 7.07
N GLN A 84 2.39 10.04 7.05
CA GLN A 84 1.78 11.08 7.87
C GLN A 84 1.71 12.39 7.05
N PRO A 85 0.90 13.39 7.46
CA PRO A 85 0.91 14.69 6.81
C PRO A 85 2.33 15.27 6.71
N GLY A 86 2.79 15.53 5.48
CA GLY A 86 4.13 16.07 5.20
C GLY A 86 5.30 15.11 5.41
N ARG A 87 5.07 13.82 5.70
CA ARG A 87 6.15 12.87 5.96
C ARG A 87 5.82 11.47 5.44
N GLN A 88 6.82 10.85 4.81
CA GLN A 88 6.79 9.46 4.38
C GLN A 88 8.20 8.92 4.23
N VAL A 89 8.37 7.60 4.32
CA VAL A 89 9.64 6.92 4.05
C VAL A 89 9.40 5.86 2.99
N VAL A 90 10.14 5.96 1.88
CA VAL A 90 10.06 5.00 0.78
C VAL A 90 11.03 3.85 1.06
N TYR A 91 10.53 2.62 1.08
CA TYR A 91 11.31 1.43 1.40
C TYR A 91 11.64 0.58 0.19
N ALA A 92 10.82 0.64 -0.85
CA ALA A 92 11.04 -0.11 -2.08
C ALA A 92 10.42 0.60 -3.29
N ARG A 93 11.07 0.45 -4.45
CA ARG A 93 10.57 0.88 -5.76
C ARG A 93 10.11 2.36 -5.82
N PRO A 94 10.98 3.34 -5.54
CA PRO A 94 10.64 4.76 -5.53
C PRO A 94 10.24 5.35 -6.89
N GLU A 95 10.58 4.68 -7.99
CA GLU A 95 10.40 5.15 -9.37
C GLU A 95 8.95 5.52 -9.76
N ARG A 96 7.95 5.07 -8.99
CA ARG A 96 6.54 5.40 -9.23
C ARG A 96 6.07 6.67 -8.53
N LEU A 97 6.87 7.21 -7.62
CA LEU A 97 6.54 8.43 -6.91
C LEU A 97 7.01 9.63 -7.74
N LEU A 98 6.09 10.53 -8.02
CA LEU A 98 6.44 11.87 -8.48
C LEU A 98 7.11 12.57 -7.29
N GLY A 99 8.42 12.79 -7.38
CA GLY A 99 9.11 13.58 -6.37
C GLY A 99 8.66 15.04 -6.44
N ASP A 100 8.48 15.68 -5.29
CA ASP A 100 8.65 17.13 -5.25
C ASP A 100 10.14 17.39 -5.44
N THR A 101 10.49 17.95 -6.61
CA THR A 101 11.84 18.47 -6.87
C THR A 101 11.94 19.85 -6.21
N SER A 102 11.72 19.90 -4.89
CA SER A 102 11.80 21.11 -4.10
C SER A 102 12.74 20.80 -2.93
N GLY A 103 13.99 21.22 -3.09
CA GLY A 103 14.99 21.23 -2.03
C GLY A 103 14.68 22.24 -0.94
#